data_AF-A0A2D4IVA5-F1
#
_entry.id   AF-A0A2D4IVA5-F1
#
_cell.length_a   1.000
_cell.length_b   1.000
_cell.length_c   1.000
_cell.angle_alpha   90.00
_cell.angle_beta   90.00
_cell.angle_gamma   90.00
#
_symmetry.space_group_name_H-M   'P 1'
#
loop_
_entity.id
_entity.type
_entity.pdbx_description
1 polymer ?
#
loop_
_entity_poly.entity_id
_entity_poly.type
_entity_poly.pdbx_seq_one_letter_code
_entity_poly.pdbx_strand_id
1 'polypeptide(L)'
;DTHLHLGKELEADGHLQEAEYHYLEAKDWKAAVNMYRVNNMWDEAYRVAKAHGGANSHKHVAFLWAKSLGGEAAVKLLNKFGLLEMAIDHAADNNIFDFAFELARLSLKQKLPEIHFKYGSFLEDEGKFEEAEVEFVKAGKPKEAVLM
;
A
#
# COMPACT_ATOMS: atom_id res chain seq x y z
N ASP A 1 -25.13 13.89 -9.63
CA ASP A 1 -24.71 15.25 -9.24
C ASP A 1 -25.12 15.68 -7.84
N THR A 2 -26.41 15.73 -7.48
CA THR A 2 -26.86 16.32 -6.20
C THR A 2 -26.26 15.65 -4.96
N HIS A 3 -26.23 14.32 -4.90
CA HIS A 3 -25.61 13.60 -3.78
C HIS A 3 -24.10 13.88 -3.66
N LEU A 4 -23.37 13.96 -4.78
CA LEU A 4 -21.94 14.22 -4.74
C LEU A 4 -21.63 15.64 -4.23
N HIS A 5 -22.42 16.63 -4.64
CA HIS A 5 -22.26 18.00 -4.19
C HIS A 5 -22.54 18.12 -2.68
N LEU A 6 -23.67 17.57 -2.23
CA LEU A 6 -24.05 17.59 -0.82
C LEU A 6 -23.05 16.83 0.07
N GLY A 7 -22.53 15.70 -0.40
CA GLY A 7 -21.48 14.96 0.31
C GLY A 7 -20.21 15.80 0.53
N LYS A 8 -19.82 16.62 -0.46
CA LYS A 8 -18.66 17.52 -0.33
C LYS A 8 -18.89 18.68 0.63
N GLU A 9 -20.09 19.26 0.65
CA GLU A 9 -20.45 20.31 1.60
C GLU A 9 -20.43 19.74 3.04
N LEU A 10 -21.05 18.59 3.25
CA LEU A 10 -21.06 17.92 4.55
C LEU A 10 -19.67 17.50 5.01
N GLU A 11 -18.79 17.06 4.09
CA GLU A 11 -17.38 16.80 4.39
C GLU A 11 -16.65 18.06 4.85
N ALA A 12 -16.87 19.20 4.17
CA ALA A 12 -16.26 20.47 4.54
C ALA A 12 -16.73 20.97 5.91
N ASP A 13 -17.98 20.69 6.27
CA ASP A 13 -18.57 21.01 7.57
C ASP A 13 -18.21 19.99 8.67
N GLY A 14 -17.52 18.89 8.33
CA GLY A 14 -17.10 17.85 9.27
C GLY A 14 -18.17 16.80 9.59
N HIS A 15 -19.32 16.82 8.93
CA HIS A 15 -20.40 15.83 9.07
C HIS A 15 -20.10 14.55 8.28
N LEU A 16 -19.03 13.84 8.66
CA LEU A 16 -18.45 12.75 7.87
C LEU A 16 -19.41 11.57 7.64
N GLN A 17 -20.28 11.24 8.60
CA GLN A 17 -21.23 10.13 8.45
C GLN A 17 -22.33 10.45 7.42
N GLU A 18 -22.82 11.68 7.40
CA GLU A 18 -23.80 12.13 6.42
C GLU A 18 -23.15 12.26 5.04
N ALA A 19 -21.91 12.75 4.99
CA ALA A 19 -21.12 12.76 3.76
C ALA A 19 -20.91 11.34 3.20
N GLU A 20 -20.58 10.33 4.03
CA GLU A 20 -20.50 8.93 3.59
C GLU A 20 -21.81 8.48 2.94
N TYR A 21 -22.95 8.71 3.59
CA TYR A 21 -24.25 8.33 3.04
C TYR A 21 -24.44 8.90 1.63
N HIS A 22 -24.19 10.20 1.44
CA HIS A 22 -24.34 10.84 0.14
C HIS A 22 -23.32 10.32 -0.89
N TYR A 23 -22.08 10.05 -0.49
CA TYR A 23 -21.09 9.43 -1.37
C TYR A 23 -21.47 8.01 -1.80
N LEU A 24 -22.05 7.21 -0.90
CA LEU A 24 -22.51 5.86 -1.23
C LEU A 24 -23.74 5.86 -2.14
N GLU A 25 -24.70 6.76 -1.92
CA GLU A 25 -25.85 6.95 -2.82
C GLU A 25 -25.41 7.43 -4.22
N ALA A 26 -24.34 8.24 -4.28
CA ALA A 26 -23.68 8.60 -5.54
C ALA A 26 -22.86 7.45 -6.16
N LYS A 27 -22.79 6.28 -5.50
CA LYS A 27 -21.94 5.12 -5.86
C LYS A 27 -20.44 5.44 -5.89
N ASP A 28 -20.03 6.52 -5.23
CA ASP A 28 -18.65 6.97 -5.12
C ASP A 28 -18.08 6.62 -3.74
N TRP A 29 -17.99 5.32 -3.47
CA TRP A 29 -17.37 4.82 -2.25
C TRP A 29 -15.89 5.24 -2.14
N LYS A 30 -15.22 5.57 -3.25
CA LYS A 30 -13.82 6.04 -3.24
C LYS A 30 -13.72 7.42 -2.62
N ALA A 31 -14.68 8.32 -2.88
CA ALA A 31 -14.76 9.60 -2.20
C ALA A 31 -14.91 9.43 -0.69
N ALA A 32 -15.81 8.55 -0.23
CA ALA A 32 -15.98 8.24 1.19
C ALA A 32 -14.69 7.67 1.83
N VAL A 33 -14.00 6.74 1.17
CA VAL A 33 -12.70 6.21 1.64
C VAL A 33 -11.65 7.31 1.73
N ASN A 34 -11.58 8.20 0.73
CA ASN A 34 -10.61 9.29 0.73
C ASN A 34 -10.89 10.31 1.84
N MET A 35 -12.16 10.66 2.07
CA MET A 35 -12.60 11.52 3.16
C MET A 35 -12.15 10.96 4.52
N TYR A 36 -12.40 9.67 4.79
CA TYR A 36 -11.95 9.06 6.05
C TYR A 36 -10.42 8.99 6.17
N ARG A 37 -9.73 8.71 5.06
CA ARG A 37 -8.27 8.68 5.01
C ARG A 37 -7.64 10.03 5.39
N VAL A 38 -8.13 11.13 4.83
CA VAL A 38 -7.57 12.47 5.13
C VAL A 38 -7.85 12.91 6.58
N ASN A 39 -8.89 12.34 7.20
CA ASN A 39 -9.22 12.53 8.60
C ASN A 39 -8.55 11.51 9.55
N ASN A 40 -7.60 10.70 9.07
CA ASN A 40 -6.95 9.61 9.82
C ASN A 40 -7.91 8.54 10.40
N MET A 41 -9.14 8.44 9.88
CA MET A 41 -10.16 7.46 10.28
C MET A 41 -10.03 6.17 9.46
N TRP A 42 -8.89 5.49 9.61
CA TRP A 42 -8.54 4.36 8.75
C TRP A 42 -9.45 3.13 8.91
N ASP A 43 -9.97 2.88 10.11
CA ASP A 43 -10.94 1.80 10.35
C ASP A 43 -12.22 1.99 9.50
N GLU A 44 -12.74 3.21 9.45
CA GLU A 44 -13.93 3.54 8.64
C GLU A 44 -13.62 3.47 7.14
N ALA A 45 -12.46 3.99 6.71
CA ALA A 45 -11.99 3.86 5.34
C ALA A 45 -11.91 2.38 4.91
N TYR A 46 -11.36 1.52 5.77
CA TYR A 46 -11.26 0.09 5.51
C TYR A 46 -12.63 -0.58 5.47
N ARG A 47 -13.55 -0.23 6.40
CA ARG A 47 -14.93 -0.75 6.42
C ARG A 47 -15.66 -0.43 5.11
N VAL A 48 -15.65 0.84 4.70
CA VAL A 48 -16.34 1.28 3.48
C VAL A 48 -15.76 0.56 2.25
N ALA A 49 -14.43 0.48 2.14
CA ALA A 49 -13.79 -0.22 1.03
C ALA A 49 -14.11 -1.72 0.99
N LYS A 50 -14.25 -2.36 2.14
CA LYS A 50 -14.61 -3.79 2.24
C LYS A 50 -16.08 -4.04 1.89
N ALA A 51 -16.97 -3.16 2.31
CA ALA A 51 -18.41 -3.29 2.08
C ALA A 51 -18.81 -2.93 0.64
N HIS A 52 -18.24 -1.86 0.08
CA HIS A 52 -18.70 -1.26 -1.18
C HIS A 52 -17.69 -1.32 -2.32
N GLY A 53 -16.39 -1.50 -2.01
CA GLY A 53 -15.32 -1.48 -3.01
C GLY A 53 -15.06 -2.81 -3.72
N GLY A 54 -15.74 -3.89 -3.36
CA GLY A 54 -15.53 -5.22 -3.94
C GLY A 54 -14.33 -5.98 -3.35
N ALA A 55 -13.98 -7.10 -3.97
CA ALA A 55 -13.13 -8.14 -3.36
C ALA A 55 -11.70 -7.69 -2.99
N ASN A 56 -11.13 -6.69 -3.67
CA ASN A 56 -9.73 -6.29 -3.48
C ASN A 56 -9.55 -4.86 -2.94
N SER A 57 -10.59 -4.03 -2.88
CA SER A 57 -10.43 -2.61 -2.52
C SER A 57 -9.96 -2.38 -1.09
N HIS A 58 -10.45 -3.19 -0.15
CA HIS A 58 -9.98 -3.13 1.24
C HIS A 58 -8.49 -3.48 1.40
N LYS A 59 -7.93 -4.31 0.50
CA LYS A 59 -6.50 -4.64 0.52
C LYS A 59 -5.66 -3.41 0.19
N HIS A 60 -6.10 -2.63 -0.79
CA HIS A 60 -5.44 -1.37 -1.14
C HIS A 60 -5.51 -0.36 0.01
N VAL A 61 -6.67 -0.23 0.69
CA VAL A 61 -6.79 0.66 1.85
C VAL A 61 -5.91 0.20 3.01
N ALA A 62 -5.85 -1.10 3.30
CA ALA A 62 -4.95 -1.64 4.32
C ALA A 62 -3.47 -1.40 3.99
N PHE A 63 -3.09 -1.49 2.72
CA PHE A 63 -1.73 -1.15 2.28
C PHE A 63 -1.40 0.32 2.54
N LEU A 64 -2.30 1.23 2.17
CA LEU A 64 -2.13 2.67 2.42
C LEU A 64 -2.07 2.98 3.93
N TRP A 65 -2.90 2.32 4.72
CA TRP A 65 -2.88 2.46 6.18
C TRP A 65 -1.57 1.94 6.77
N ALA A 66 -1.10 0.78 6.33
CA ALA A 66 0.20 0.26 6.75
C ALA A 66 1.34 1.22 6.40
N LYS A 67 1.30 1.81 5.19
CA LYS A 67 2.29 2.79 4.74
C LYS A 67 2.27 4.08 5.58
N SER A 68 1.10 4.52 6.05
CA SER A 68 1.03 5.69 6.94
C SER A 68 1.54 5.41 8.36
N LEU A 69 1.58 4.14 8.78
CA LEU A 69 2.08 3.74 10.10
C LEU A 69 3.59 3.44 10.09
N GLY A 70 4.06 2.67 9.11
CA GLY A 70 5.45 2.18 9.05
C GLY A 70 5.81 1.15 10.14
N GLY A 71 7.01 0.61 10.04
CA GLY A 71 7.66 -0.22 11.07
C GLY A 71 6.81 -1.39 11.59
N GLU A 72 6.94 -1.66 12.90
CA GLU A 72 6.21 -2.75 13.55
C GLU A 72 4.70 -2.56 13.55
N ALA A 73 4.22 -1.32 13.54
CA ALA A 73 2.79 -1.02 13.53
C ALA A 73 2.15 -1.45 12.20
N ALA A 74 2.82 -1.18 11.09
CA ALA A 74 2.43 -1.67 9.77
C ALA A 74 2.39 -3.21 9.72
N VAL A 75 3.43 -3.88 10.24
CA VAL A 75 3.49 -5.35 10.31
C VAL A 75 2.33 -5.92 11.13
N LYS A 76 2.07 -5.38 12.32
CA LYS A 76 0.97 -5.82 13.20
C LYS A 76 -0.39 -5.67 12.52
N LEU A 77 -0.62 -4.53 11.85
CA LEU A 77 -1.85 -4.27 11.11
C LEU A 77 -2.04 -5.26 9.94
N LEU A 78 -1.02 -5.43 9.11
CA LEU A 78 -1.10 -6.32 7.94
C LEU A 78 -1.25 -7.78 8.34
N ASN A 79 -0.60 -8.22 9.43
CA ASN A 79 -0.79 -9.56 9.98
C ASN A 79 -2.22 -9.77 10.50
N LYS A 80 -2.81 -8.77 11.18
CA LYS A 80 -4.22 -8.82 11.61
C LYS A 80 -5.18 -9.06 10.45
N PHE A 81 -4.87 -8.53 9.27
CA PHE A 81 -5.68 -8.73 8.07
C PHE A 81 -5.26 -9.91 7.19
N GLY A 82 -4.15 -10.61 7.52
CA GLY A 82 -3.60 -11.67 6.67
C GLY A 82 -3.09 -11.15 5.32
N LEU A 83 -2.65 -9.89 5.25
CA LEU A 83 -2.26 -9.20 4.01
C LEU A 83 -0.75 -8.89 3.92
N LEU A 84 0.05 -9.35 4.89
CA LEU A 84 1.46 -8.97 4.98
C LEU A 84 2.29 -9.37 3.76
N GLU A 85 2.19 -10.63 3.32
CA GLU A 85 2.95 -11.11 2.16
C GLU A 85 2.53 -10.37 0.89
N MET A 86 1.22 -10.22 0.68
CA MET A 86 0.68 -9.46 -0.45
C MET A 86 1.15 -8.00 -0.45
N ALA A 87 1.24 -7.36 0.72
CA ALA A 87 1.72 -5.99 0.85
C ALA A 87 3.21 -5.86 0.53
N ILE A 88 4.04 -6.84 0.91
CA ILE A 88 5.46 -6.88 0.55
C ILE A 88 5.62 -7.03 -0.95
N ASP A 89 4.93 -8.00 -1.55
CA ASP A 89 5.01 -8.27 -2.99
C ASP A 89 4.55 -7.03 -3.78
N HIS A 90 3.42 -6.44 -3.40
CA HIS A 90 2.92 -5.22 -4.02
C HIS A 90 3.87 -4.03 -3.87
N ALA A 91 4.50 -3.84 -2.70
CA ALA A 91 5.48 -2.78 -2.51
C ALA A 91 6.69 -2.97 -3.42
N ALA A 92 7.20 -4.20 -3.54
CA ALA A 92 8.34 -4.52 -4.40
C ALA A 92 7.99 -4.37 -5.89
N ASP A 93 6.80 -4.78 -6.32
CA ASP A 93 6.33 -4.67 -7.72
C ASP A 93 6.09 -3.22 -8.16
N ASN A 94 5.82 -2.31 -7.22
CA ASN A 94 5.54 -0.90 -7.50
C ASN A 94 6.72 0.02 -7.13
N ASN A 95 7.93 -0.53 -7.03
CA ASN A 95 9.17 0.20 -6.74
C ASN A 95 9.16 0.95 -5.39
N ILE A 96 8.33 0.51 -4.43
CA ILE A 96 8.26 1.03 -3.05
C ILE A 96 9.22 0.21 -2.18
N PHE A 97 10.48 0.13 -2.61
CA PHE A 97 11.45 -0.82 -2.07
C PHE A 97 11.76 -0.60 -0.59
N ASP A 98 11.85 0.64 -0.12
CA ASP A 98 12.09 0.94 1.29
C ASP A 98 11.05 0.29 2.20
N PHE A 99 9.78 0.39 1.84
CA PHE A 99 8.68 -0.19 2.60
C PHE A 99 8.65 -1.72 2.46
N ALA A 100 8.94 -2.25 1.27
CA ALA A 100 9.07 -3.70 1.08
C ALA A 100 10.17 -4.29 1.97
N PHE A 101 11.35 -3.66 1.99
CA PHE A 101 12.47 -4.06 2.84
C PHE A 101 12.15 -3.93 4.33
N GLU A 102 11.51 -2.83 4.74
CA GLU A 102 11.09 -2.63 6.12
C GLU A 102 10.19 -3.77 6.61
N LEU A 103 9.10 -4.05 5.89
CA LEU A 103 8.17 -5.12 6.23
C LEU A 103 8.83 -6.51 6.22
N ALA A 104 9.64 -6.80 5.20
CA ALA A 104 10.31 -8.09 5.07
C ALA A 104 11.36 -8.32 6.17
N ARG A 105 12.17 -7.31 6.52
CA ARG A 105 13.17 -7.40 7.59
C ARG A 105 12.53 -7.66 8.95
N LEU A 106 11.38 -7.03 9.20
CA LEU A 106 10.66 -7.13 10.47
C LEU A 106 9.85 -8.43 10.60
N SER A 107 9.42 -9.06 9.51
CA SER A 107 8.48 -10.19 9.61
C SER A 107 8.67 -11.35 8.62
N LEU A 108 9.10 -11.13 7.37
CA LEU A 108 9.23 -12.18 6.34
C LEU A 108 10.60 -12.13 5.64
N LYS A 109 11.66 -12.44 6.39
CA LYS A 109 13.05 -12.33 5.90
C LYS A 109 13.34 -13.19 4.67
N GLN A 110 12.59 -14.28 4.47
CA GLN A 110 12.71 -15.15 3.30
C GLN A 110 12.34 -14.45 1.98
N LYS A 111 11.60 -13.32 2.03
CA LYS A 111 11.27 -12.51 0.85
C LYS A 111 12.39 -11.53 0.47
N LEU A 112 13.38 -11.30 1.34
CA LEU A 112 14.46 -10.34 1.07
C LEU A 112 15.23 -10.60 -0.24
N PRO A 113 15.56 -11.85 -0.62
CA PRO A 113 16.24 -12.10 -1.88
C PRO A 113 15.42 -11.65 -3.11
N GLU A 114 14.10 -11.85 -3.08
CA GLU A 114 13.21 -11.42 -4.15
C GLU A 114 13.13 -9.89 -4.26
N ILE A 115 13.07 -9.20 -3.13
CA ILE A 115 13.04 -7.72 -3.09
C ILE A 115 14.38 -7.15 -3.58
N HIS A 116 15.51 -7.72 -3.14
CA HIS A 116 16.85 -7.34 -3.62
C HIS A 116 16.97 -7.54 -5.13
N PHE A 117 16.45 -8.64 -5.67
CA PHE A 117 16.46 -8.88 -7.12
C PHE A 117 15.65 -7.83 -7.88
N LYS A 118 14.42 -7.56 -7.46
CA LYS A 118 13.56 -6.54 -8.10
C LYS A 118 14.16 -5.13 -8.01
N TYR A 119 14.80 -4.80 -6.88
CA TYR A 119 15.46 -3.51 -6.71
C TYR A 119 16.71 -3.40 -7.60
N GLY A 120 17.52 -4.47 -7.69
CA GLY A 120 18.65 -4.54 -8.61
C GLY A 120 18.23 -4.34 -10.07
N SER A 121 17.19 -5.03 -10.54
CA SER A 121 16.65 -4.84 -11.89
C SER A 121 16.16 -3.43 -12.15
N PHE A 122 15.48 -2.81 -11.17
CA PHE A 122 15.08 -1.41 -11.29
C PHE A 122 16.28 -0.46 -11.40
N LEU A 123 17.34 -0.70 -10.63
CA LEU A 123 18.57 0.12 -10.69
C LEU A 123 19.32 -0.08 -12.02
N GLU A 124 19.36 -1.30 -12.53
CA GLU A 124 19.92 -1.63 -13.85
C GLU A 124 19.18 -0.87 -14.97
N ASP A 125 17.85 -0.89 -14.96
CA ASP A 125 17.02 -0.15 -15.92
C ASP A 125 17.25 1.37 -15.85
N GLU A 126 17.58 1.90 -14.67
CA GLU A 126 17.95 3.30 -14.44
C GLU A 126 19.43 3.61 -14.79
N GLY A 127 20.21 2.61 -15.22
CA GLY A 127 21.63 2.73 -15.58
C GLY A 127 22.60 2.79 -14.39
N LYS A 128 22.14 2.45 -13.18
CA LYS A 128 22.92 2.44 -11.95
C LYS A 128 23.56 1.07 -11.70
N PHE A 129 24.41 0.65 -12.62
CA PHE A 129 24.97 -0.71 -12.65
C PHE A 129 25.72 -1.08 -11.35
N GLU A 130 26.55 -0.18 -10.81
CA GLU A 130 27.28 -0.44 -9.56
C GLU A 130 26.35 -0.73 -8.37
N GLU A 131 25.24 -0.01 -8.26
CA GLU A 131 24.24 -0.24 -7.21
C GLU A 131 23.47 -1.54 -7.47
N ALA A 132 23.12 -1.81 -8.74
CA ALA A 132 22.43 -3.02 -9.14
C ALA A 132 23.24 -4.29 -8.81
N GLU A 133 24.56 -4.28 -9.06
CA GLU A 133 25.45 -5.42 -8.75
C GLU A 133 25.40 -5.78 -7.27
N VAL A 134 25.46 -4.77 -6.40
CA VAL A 134 25.39 -4.96 -4.95
C VAL A 134 24.07 -5.62 -4.55
N GLU A 135 22.97 -5.23 -5.18
CA GLU A 135 21.65 -5.79 -4.90
C GLU A 135 21.50 -7.23 -5.45
N PHE A 136 22.02 -7.53 -6.63
CA PHE A 136 22.02 -8.90 -7.17
C PHE A 136 22.87 -9.88 -6.35
N VAL A 137 23.98 -9.41 -5.77
CA VAL A 137 24.77 -10.20 -4.81
C VAL A 137 23.96 -10.48 -3.55
N LYS A 138 23.26 -9.48 -2.99
CA LYS A 138 22.38 -9.67 -1.82
C LYS A 138 21.18 -10.57 -2.12
N ALA A 139 20.72 -10.60 -3.36
CA ALA A 139 19.68 -11.52 -3.83
C ALA A 139 20.14 -12.98 -3.92
N GLY A 140 21.43 -13.26 -3.69
CA GLY A 140 21.99 -14.61 -3.85
C GLY A 140 22.10 -15.03 -5.32
N LYS A 141 22.07 -14.07 -6.24
CA LYS A 141 22.17 -14.31 -7.69
C LYS A 141 23.43 -13.65 -8.29
N PRO A 142 24.63 -14.08 -7.86
CA PRO A 142 25.89 -13.45 -8.27
C PRO A 142 26.19 -13.60 -9.76
N LYS A 143 25.55 -14.54 -10.46
CA LYS A 143 25.76 -14.73 -11.91
C LYS A 143 25.13 -13.62 -12.74
N GLU A 144 24.01 -13.05 -12.29
CA GLU A 144 23.38 -11.92 -12.96
C GLU A 144 24.21 -10.65 -12.77
N ALA A 145 24.88 -10.51 -11.61
CA ALA A 145 25.82 -9.41 -11.35
C ALA A 145 27.07 -9.40 -12.27
N VAL A 146 27.45 -10.54 -12.85
CA VAL A 146 28.64 -10.66 -13.73
C VAL A 146 28.30 -10.48 -15.22
N LEU A 147 27.01 -10.50 -15.56
CA LEU A 147 26.51 -10.44 -16.95
C LEU A 147 26.01 -9.05 -17.36
N MET A 148 26.05 -8.07 -16.45
CA MET A 148 25.74 -6.67 -16.72
C MET A 148 26.87 -5.93 -17.43
#